data_AF-A0A419YA25-F1
#
_entry.id   AF-A0A419YA25-F1
#
_cell.length_a   1.000
_cell.length_b   1.000
_cell.length_c   1.000
_cell.angle_alpha   90.00
_cell.angle_beta   90.00
_cell.angle_gamma   90.00
#
_symmetry.space_group_name_H-M   'P 1'
#
loop_
_entity.id
_entity.type
_entity.pdbx_description
1 polymer ?
#
loop_
_entity_poly.entity_id
_entity_poly.type
_entity_poly.pdbx_seq_one_letter_code
_entity_poly.pdbx_strand_id
1 'polypeptide(L)'
;MFEAVPLGLLLPGSPAALVARLRVAGAALDSARPVGDAPTWYWQPEYAAFPGHDTALVPLVFSTSVTVDNRPGDSDWTKLELDVCWTRQGRLEVSAHVGLAC
;
A
#
# COMPACT_ATOMS: atom_id res chain seq x y z
N MET A 1 -4.46 2.06 -10.88
CA MET A 1 -3.63 3.26 -10.59
C MET A 1 -4.01 3.80 -9.23
N PHE A 2 -3.08 4.42 -8.50
CA PHE A 2 -3.29 4.95 -7.16
C PHE A 2 -4.36 6.03 -7.11
N GLU A 3 -4.55 6.79 -8.19
CA GLU A 3 -5.63 7.79 -8.29
C GLU A 3 -7.03 7.21 -8.06
N ALA A 4 -7.21 5.91 -8.34
CA ALA A 4 -8.49 5.23 -8.11
C ALA A 4 -8.71 4.83 -6.63
N VAL A 5 -7.68 4.90 -5.78
CA VAL A 5 -7.81 4.57 -4.36
C VAL A 5 -8.67 5.64 -3.67
N PRO A 6 -9.80 5.28 -3.05
CA PRO A 6 -10.74 6.24 -2.49
C PRO A 6 -10.27 6.75 -1.12
N LEU A 7 -9.17 7.51 -1.09
CA LEU A 7 -8.52 7.97 0.16
C LEU A 7 -9.45 8.74 1.10
N GLY A 8 -10.45 9.48 0.58
CA GLY A 8 -11.42 10.18 1.41
C GLY A 8 -12.33 9.23 2.19
N LEU A 9 -12.62 8.06 1.63
CA LEU A 9 -13.39 7.01 2.28
C LEU A 9 -12.50 6.17 3.21
N LEU A 10 -11.27 5.86 2.81
CA LEU A 10 -10.35 5.00 3.56
C LEU A 10 -9.65 5.71 4.72
N LEU A 11 -9.42 7.02 4.62
CA LEU A 11 -8.69 7.81 5.60
C LEU A 11 -9.48 9.06 6.02
N PRO A 12 -10.69 8.90 6.58
CA PRO A 12 -11.57 10.02 6.89
C PRO A 12 -10.92 11.00 7.85
N GLY A 13 -11.03 12.30 7.56
CA GLY A 13 -10.46 13.37 8.40
C GLY A 13 -8.93 13.50 8.35
N SER A 14 -8.24 12.74 7.50
CA SER A 14 -6.79 12.85 7.38
C SER A 14 -6.33 14.21 6.86
N PRO A 15 -5.17 14.73 7.32
CA PRO A 15 -4.65 16.00 6.84
C PRO A 15 -4.39 15.99 5.32
N ALA A 16 -4.71 17.08 4.64
CA ALA A 16 -4.48 17.21 3.18
C ALA A 16 -3.01 16.96 2.79
N ALA A 17 -2.06 17.37 3.64
CA ALA A 17 -0.63 17.13 3.41
C ALA A 17 -0.26 15.63 3.42
N LEU A 18 -0.92 14.82 4.27
CA LEU A 18 -0.72 13.37 4.30
C LEU A 18 -1.27 12.74 3.01
N VAL A 19 -2.48 13.14 2.61
CA VAL A 19 -3.11 12.67 1.35
C VAL A 19 -2.23 13.01 0.15
N ALA A 20 -1.66 14.22 0.10
CA ALA A 20 -0.74 14.62 -0.96
C ALA A 20 0.54 13.75 -1.00
N ARG A 21 1.14 13.47 0.16
CA ARG A 21 2.33 12.59 0.24
C ARG A 21 2.02 11.16 -0.22
N LEU A 22 0.86 10.62 0.17
CA LEU A 22 0.41 9.31 -0.27
C LEU A 22 0.20 9.27 -1.79
N ARG A 23 -0.37 10.33 -2.38
CA ARG A 23 -0.48 10.45 -3.85
C ARG A 23 0.86 10.44 -4.56
N VAL A 24 1.84 11.16 -4.03
CA VAL A 24 3.20 11.16 -4.59
C VAL A 24 3.82 9.76 -4.48
N ALA A 25 3.72 9.11 -3.32
CA ALA A 25 4.27 7.77 -3.12
C ALA A 25 3.60 6.71 -4.02
N GLY A 26 2.26 6.73 -4.10
CA GLY A 26 1.51 5.80 -4.92
C GLY A 26 1.75 6.01 -6.42
N ALA A 27 1.87 7.26 -6.87
CA ALA A 27 2.25 7.57 -8.26
C ALA A 27 3.68 7.10 -8.59
N ALA A 28 4.62 7.22 -7.65
CA ALA A 28 5.98 6.72 -7.82
C ALA A 28 6.00 5.19 -7.97
N LEU A 29 5.20 4.46 -7.17
CA LEU A 29 5.07 3.00 -7.30
C LEU A 29 4.41 2.59 -8.61
N ASP A 30 3.33 3.25 -9.00
CA ASP A 30 2.69 3.00 -10.30
C ASP A 30 3.66 3.23 -11.46
N SER A 31 4.54 4.25 -11.36
CA SER A 31 5.55 4.55 -12.38
C SER A 31 6.73 3.57 -12.39
N ALA A 32 6.98 2.87 -11.28
CA ALA A 32 8.03 1.86 -11.18
C ALA A 32 7.62 0.49 -11.75
N ARG A 33 6.35 0.32 -12.13
CA ARG A 33 5.84 -0.96 -12.65
C ARG A 33 6.46 -1.29 -14.01
N PRO A 34 6.83 -2.57 -14.25
CA PRO A 34 7.24 -3.03 -15.56
C PRO A 34 6.16 -2.78 -16.62
N VAL A 35 6.59 -2.54 -17.86
CA VAL A 35 5.67 -2.35 -18.98
C VAL A 35 4.79 -3.59 -19.15
N GLY A 36 3.48 -3.37 -19.13
CA GLY A 36 2.47 -4.44 -19.24
C GLY A 36 1.93 -4.95 -17.91
N ASP A 37 2.50 -4.55 -16.77
CA ASP A 37 1.92 -4.81 -15.45
C ASP A 37 0.85 -3.75 -15.12
N ALA A 38 -0.38 -4.20 -14.88
CA ALA A 38 -1.48 -3.31 -14.57
C ALA A 38 -1.42 -2.91 -13.09
N PRO A 39 -1.54 -1.60 -12.75
CA PRO A 39 -1.41 -1.19 -11.36
C PRO A 39 -2.53 -1.72 -10.46
N THR A 40 -2.17 -2.62 -9.55
CA THR A 40 -3.07 -3.27 -8.61
C THR A 40 -2.90 -2.71 -7.21
N TRP A 41 -3.96 -2.07 -6.72
CA TRP A 41 -4.06 -1.57 -5.36
C TRP A 41 -5.18 -2.33 -4.67
N TYR A 42 -4.93 -2.76 -3.44
CA TYR A 42 -5.90 -3.45 -2.60
C TYR A 42 -6.31 -2.51 -1.49
N TRP A 43 -7.59 -2.48 -1.14
CA TRP A 43 -8.09 -1.66 -0.04
C TRP A 43 -9.29 -2.32 0.63
N GLN A 44 -9.46 -2.05 1.92
CA GLN A 44 -10.52 -2.61 2.76
C GLN A 44 -11.30 -1.47 3.42
N PRO A 45 -12.44 -1.04 2.83
CA PRO A 45 -13.31 -0.01 3.38
C PRO A 45 -13.71 -0.22 4.84
N GLU A 46 -13.86 -1.47 5.27
CA GLU A 46 -14.18 -1.87 6.64
C GLU A 46 -13.12 -1.42 7.66
N TYR A 47 -11.89 -1.14 7.20
CA TYR A 47 -10.80 -0.65 8.03
C TYR A 47 -10.56 0.86 7.87
N ALA A 48 -11.53 1.60 7.32
CA ALA A 48 -11.50 3.07 7.34
C ALA A 48 -11.52 3.66 8.78
N ALA A 49 -11.99 2.87 9.76
CA ALA A 49 -11.90 3.15 11.18
C ALA A 49 -11.12 2.03 11.88
N PHE A 50 -10.51 2.35 13.02
CA PHE A 50 -9.78 1.37 13.81
C PHE A 50 -10.74 0.27 14.31
N PRO A 51 -10.53 -1.01 13.93
CA PRO A 51 -11.46 -2.09 14.28
C PRO A 51 -11.35 -2.56 15.74
N GLY A 52 -10.44 -1.99 16.53
CA GLY A 52 -10.20 -2.38 17.92
C GLY A 52 -9.03 -3.34 18.08
N HIS A 53 -8.85 -3.84 19.30
CA HIS A 53 -7.65 -4.59 19.72
C HIS A 53 -7.77 -6.11 19.55
N ASP A 54 -8.98 -6.63 19.32
CA ASP A 54 -9.28 -8.07 19.23
C ASP A 54 -9.13 -8.65 17.81
N THR A 55 -8.31 -8.01 16.95
CA THR A 55 -8.06 -8.51 15.60
C THR A 55 -6.87 -9.47 15.58
N ALA A 56 -7.09 -10.70 15.11
CA ALA A 56 -6.01 -11.69 14.92
C ALA A 56 -5.00 -11.29 13.83
N LEU A 57 -5.40 -10.40 12.92
CA LEU A 57 -4.58 -9.90 11.81
C LEU A 57 -4.31 -8.39 11.95
N VAL A 58 -3.26 -7.92 11.28
CA VAL A 58 -2.97 -6.49 11.13
C VAL A 58 -4.05 -5.88 10.22
N PRO A 59 -4.84 -4.90 10.68
CA PRO A 59 -5.91 -4.33 9.87
C PRO A 59 -5.33 -3.43 8.77
N LEU A 60 -5.22 -3.98 7.56
CA LEU A 60 -4.64 -3.32 6.39
C LEU A 60 -5.70 -2.47 5.67
N VAL A 61 -5.55 -1.15 5.72
CA VAL A 61 -6.48 -0.21 5.09
C VAL A 61 -6.32 -0.23 3.58
N PHE A 62 -5.08 -0.12 3.09
CA PHE A 62 -4.76 -0.36 1.69
C PHE A 62 -3.29 -0.74 1.52
N SER A 63 -3.01 -1.43 0.41
CA SER A 63 -1.66 -1.80 0.01
C SER A 63 -1.48 -1.82 -1.50
N THR A 64 -0.22 -1.83 -1.89
CA THR A 64 0.19 -2.32 -3.20
C THR A 64 1.57 -2.94 -3.11
N SER A 65 1.84 -3.84 -4.05
CA SER A 65 3.19 -4.33 -4.33
C SER A 65 3.48 -4.24 -5.83
N VAL A 66 4.75 -4.00 -6.13
CA VAL A 66 5.30 -3.89 -7.48
C VAL A 66 6.55 -4.75 -7.55
N THR A 67 6.54 -5.77 -8.42
CA THR A 67 7.76 -6.50 -8.76
C THR A 67 8.52 -5.68 -9.79
N VAL A 68 9.64 -5.07 -9.40
CA VAL A 68 10.45 -4.20 -10.27
C VAL A 68 11.55 -4.95 -11.01
N ASP A 69 11.95 -6.12 -10.50
CA ASP A 69 12.85 -7.05 -11.18
C ASP A 69 12.36 -8.48 -10.95
N ASN A 70 12.30 -9.26 -12.03
CA ASN A 70 11.96 -10.67 -12.05
C ASN A 70 12.39 -11.23 -13.41
N ARG A 71 13.57 -11.86 -13.45
CA ARG A 71 14.12 -12.39 -14.70
C ARG A 71 13.38 -13.68 -15.07
N PRO A 72 12.90 -13.83 -16.32
CA PRO A 72 12.26 -15.06 -16.75
C PRO A 72 13.18 -16.28 -16.55
N GLY A 73 12.69 -17.27 -15.81
CA GLY A 73 13.44 -18.49 -15.48
C GLY A 73 14.30 -18.42 -14.21
N ASP A 74 14.24 -17.30 -13.49
CA ASP A 74 14.92 -17.08 -12.22
C ASP A 74 13.91 -17.08 -11.05
N SER A 75 14.36 -17.44 -9.86
CA SER A 75 13.61 -17.24 -8.61
C SER A 75 13.89 -15.88 -7.98
N ASP A 76 14.90 -15.17 -8.47
CA ASP A 76 15.30 -13.87 -7.97
C ASP A 76 14.27 -12.80 -8.32
N TRP A 77 13.86 -12.04 -7.33
CA TRP A 77 12.96 -10.91 -7.54
C TRP A 77 13.23 -9.78 -6.57
N THR A 78 12.90 -8.56 -7.01
CA THR A 78 12.81 -7.37 -6.16
C THR A 78 11.39 -6.83 -6.20
N LYS A 79 10.83 -6.58 -5.02
CA LYS A 79 9.50 -5.97 -4.84
C LYS A 79 9.57 -4.69 -4.04
N LEU A 80 8.80 -3.69 -4.47
CA LEU A 80 8.51 -2.48 -3.72
C LEU A 80 7.07 -2.55 -3.23
N GLU A 81 6.85 -2.28 -1.96
CA GLU A 81 5.53 -2.35 -1.34
C GLU A 81 5.23 -1.07 -0.57
N LEU A 82 3.96 -0.65 -0.58
CA LEU A 82 3.45 0.40 0.29
C LEU A 82 2.20 -0.12 0.98
N ASP A 83 2.23 -0.09 2.30
CA ASP A 83 1.14 -0.51 3.17
C ASP A 83 0.69 0.65 4.05
N VAL A 84 -0.62 0.76 4.22
CA VAL A 84 -1.23 1.60 5.24
C VAL A 84 -2.11 0.73 6.11
N CYS A 85 -1.77 0.64 7.39
CA CYS A 85 -2.42 -0.26 8.33
C CYS A 85 -2.62 0.39 9.69
N TRP A 86 -3.49 -0.24 10.50
CA TRP A 86 -3.63 0.14 11.90
C TRP A 86 -2.59 -0.57 12.76
N THR A 87 -1.92 0.21 13.61
CA THR A 87 -1.13 -0.31 14.73
C THR A 87 -2.05 -0.85 15.82
N ARG A 88 -1.50 -1.68 16.72
CA ARG A 88 -2.19 -2.16 17.93
C ARG A 88 -2.65 -1.03 18.86
N GLN A 89 -2.19 0.20 18.68
CA GLN A 89 -2.53 1.36 19.50
C GLN A 89 -3.60 2.23 18.84
N GLY A 90 -4.20 1.80 17.72
CA GLY A 90 -5.20 2.59 17.00
C GLY A 90 -4.62 3.80 16.27
N ARG A 91 -3.33 3.76 15.91
CA ARG A 91 -2.70 4.75 15.02
C ARG A 91 -2.50 4.17 13.64
N LEU A 92 -2.69 4.98 12.60
CA LEU A 92 -2.29 4.61 11.25
C LEU A 92 -0.77 4.63 11.12
N GLU A 93 -0.24 3.57 10.54
CA GLU A 93 1.13 3.45 10.11
C GLU A 93 1.16 3.42 8.57
N VAL A 94 2.14 4.11 7.99
CA VAL A 94 2.43 4.09 6.56
C VAL A 94 3.83 3.53 6.42
N SER A 95 3.93 2.36 5.79
CA SER A 95 5.18 1.62 5.68
C SER A 95 5.52 1.36 4.22
N ALA A 96 6.78 1.56 3.87
CA ALA A 96 7.32 1.23 2.56
C ALA A 96 8.38 0.14 2.73
N HIS A 97 8.29 -0.92 1.94
CA HIS A 97 9.14 -2.09 2.06
C HIS A 97 9.84 -2.40 0.74
N VAL A 98 11.06 -2.91 0.84
CA VAL A 98 11.78 -3.54 -0.27
C VAL A 98 11.91 -5.02 0.07
N GLY A 99 11.22 -5.87 -0.68
CA GLY A 99 11.35 -7.31 -0.62
C GLY A 99 12.34 -7.80 -1.65
N LEU A 100 13.16 -8.77 -1.28
CA LEU A 100 14.17 -9.39 -2.14
C LEU A 100 14.10 -10.91 -1.95
N ALA A 101 14.22 -11.66 -3.04
CA ALA A 101 14.55 -13.08 -3.01
C ALA A 101 15.75 -13.33 -3.91
N CYS A 102 16.62 -14.23 -3.47
CA CYS A 102 17.86 -14.68 -4.10
C CYS A 102 18.13 -16.15 -3.76
#